data_AF-A0A2V9ATR9-F1
#
_entry.id   AF-A0A2V9ATR9-F1
#
_cell.length_a   1.000
_cell.length_b   1.000
_cell.length_c   1.000
_cell.angle_alpha   90.00
_cell.angle_beta   90.00
_cell.angle_gamma   90.00
#
_symmetry.space_group_name_H-M   'P 1'
#
loop_
_entity.id
_entity.type
_entity.pdbx_description
1 polymer ?
#
loop_
_entity_poly.entity_id
_entity_poly.type
_entity_poly.pdbx_seq_one_letter_code
_entity_poly.pdbx_strand_id
1 'polypeptide(L)'
;MKKLWASLRMVLLLPMIAVGVSQTSGQAVRQAAPAIAAEQAVPAFEDIKSQAELDKAVAALDAALFDSYNRCELEKFASFFAEDVEFYHDQGGVTLGRAALTDSVKKNICGKVTRELHDD
;
A
#
# COMPACT_ATOMS: atom_id res chain seq x y z
N MET A 1 47.05 20.34 -45.31
CA MET A 1 48.42 20.89 -45.22
C MET A 1 48.61 21.48 -43.84
N LYS A 2 49.72 21.08 -43.19
CA LYS A 2 50.40 21.58 -41.98
C LYS A 2 49.99 23.03 -41.59
N LYS A 3 49.79 23.38 -40.32
CA LYS A 3 50.88 23.67 -39.37
C LYS A 3 50.38 23.78 -37.91
N LEU A 4 51.19 23.23 -37.01
CA LEU A 4 51.22 23.43 -35.57
C LEU A 4 51.43 24.92 -35.21
N TRP A 5 50.95 25.35 -34.05
CA TRP A 5 51.76 26.11 -33.09
C TRP A 5 51.29 25.89 -31.65
N ALA A 6 52.22 25.41 -30.82
CA ALA A 6 52.12 25.34 -29.38
C ALA A 6 52.34 26.73 -28.76
N SER A 7 51.73 27.00 -27.60
CA SER A 7 52.30 27.94 -26.62
C SER A 7 51.74 27.68 -25.23
N LEU A 8 52.63 27.16 -24.39
CA LEU A 8 52.54 27.00 -22.95
C LEU A 8 52.78 28.37 -22.28
N ARG A 9 51.87 28.85 -21.42
CA ARG A 9 52.16 29.86 -20.40
C ARG A 9 51.34 29.63 -19.12
N MET A 10 52.02 29.01 -18.16
CA MET A 10 52.07 29.30 -16.71
C MET A 10 51.24 30.49 -16.19
N VAL A 11 50.56 30.33 -15.05
CA VAL A 11 50.73 31.08 -13.78
C VAL A 11 49.56 30.82 -12.81
N LEU A 12 49.94 30.75 -11.53
CA LEU A 12 49.25 30.37 -10.29
C LEU A 12 48.20 31.36 -9.70
N LEU A 13 47.43 30.84 -8.73
CA LEU A 13 46.87 31.43 -7.48
C LEU A 13 45.45 32.06 -7.46
N LEU A 14 44.51 31.32 -6.83
CA LEU A 14 43.65 31.61 -5.64
C LEU A 14 42.80 32.91 -5.54
N PRO A 15 41.81 32.98 -4.62
CA PRO A 15 40.53 32.26 -4.50
C PRO A 15 39.32 33.25 -4.57
N MET A 16 38.09 32.78 -4.77
CA MET A 16 36.89 33.61 -4.56
C MET A 16 35.89 32.89 -3.66
N ILE A 17 35.79 33.45 -2.47
CA ILE A 17 34.84 33.18 -1.40
C ILE A 17 33.43 33.51 -1.92
N ALA A 18 32.49 32.57 -1.75
CA ALA A 18 31.07 32.89 -1.77
C ALA A 18 30.46 32.49 -0.43
N VAL A 19 30.23 33.51 0.40
CA VAL A 19 29.38 33.46 1.60
C VAL A 19 27.93 33.69 1.15
N GLY A 20 26.99 32.95 1.74
CA GLY A 20 25.54 33.20 1.64
C GLY A 20 24.73 31.94 2.00
N VAL A 21 24.58 31.61 3.29
CA VAL A 21 23.37 31.83 4.12
C VAL A 21 22.10 31.17 3.58
N SER A 22 21.61 30.15 4.30
CA SER A 22 20.22 30.11 4.77
C SER A 22 20.05 29.09 5.88
N GLN A 23 19.77 29.59 7.08
CA GLN A 23 19.13 28.83 8.14
C GLN A 23 17.71 28.51 7.68
N THR A 24 17.32 27.25 7.70
CA THR A 24 15.91 26.90 7.93
C THR A 24 15.83 26.00 9.14
N SER A 25 15.03 26.50 10.06
CA SER A 25 14.77 26.03 11.39
C SER A 25 13.81 24.84 11.33
N GLY A 26 14.06 23.86 12.21
CA GLY A 26 13.05 23.02 12.86
C GLY A 26 11.97 22.38 11.99
N GLN A 27 12.13 21.10 11.69
CA GLN A 27 11.00 20.17 11.69
C GLN A 27 11.38 18.96 12.53
N ALA A 28 10.79 18.93 13.73
CA ALA A 28 10.63 17.72 14.50
C ALA A 28 9.98 16.67 13.59
N VAL A 29 10.74 15.63 13.24
CA VAL A 29 10.18 14.42 12.64
C VAL A 29 9.21 13.87 13.68
N ARG A 30 7.91 14.08 13.45
CA ARG A 30 6.88 13.21 14.02
C ARG A 30 7.27 11.81 13.60
N GLN A 31 7.75 11.04 14.56
CA GLN A 31 7.99 9.62 14.40
C GLN A 31 6.63 9.03 14.01
N ALA A 32 6.46 8.73 12.73
CA ALA A 32 5.34 7.94 12.28
C ALA A 32 5.38 6.64 13.08
N ALA A 33 4.27 6.30 13.71
CA ALA A 33 4.09 4.99 14.32
C ALA A 33 4.50 3.92 13.29
N PRO A 34 5.16 2.83 13.70
CA PRO A 34 5.55 1.81 12.74
C PRO A 34 4.28 1.29 12.09
N ALA A 35 4.17 1.48 10.77
CA ALA A 35 3.34 0.63 9.95
C ALA A 35 3.85 -0.79 10.24
N ILE A 36 3.01 -1.60 10.89
CA ILE A 36 3.36 -3.00 11.13
C ILE A 36 3.37 -3.66 9.76
N ALA A 37 4.55 -3.69 9.17
CA ALA A 37 4.88 -4.59 8.09
C ALA A 37 4.74 -6.00 8.65
N ALA A 38 3.63 -6.65 8.30
CA ALA A 38 3.44 -8.06 8.51
C ALA A 38 2.36 -8.56 7.55
N GLU A 39 2.70 -8.60 6.26
CA GLU A 39 2.13 -9.57 5.34
C GLU A 39 2.64 -10.97 5.78
N GLN A 40 2.27 -11.41 7.01
CA GLN A 40 2.50 -12.79 7.40
C GLN A 40 1.49 -13.59 6.59
N ALA A 41 1.98 -14.38 5.64
CA ALA A 41 1.15 -15.32 4.92
C ALA A 41 0.39 -16.17 5.95
N VAL A 42 -0.94 -16.11 5.88
CA VAL A 42 -1.82 -16.97 6.67
C VAL A 42 -1.44 -18.42 6.33
N PRO A 43 -1.23 -19.30 7.33
CA PRO A 43 -0.87 -20.69 7.05
C PRO A 43 -1.92 -21.36 6.17
N ALA A 44 -1.51 -22.36 5.39
CA ALA A 44 -2.44 -23.17 4.62
C ALA A 44 -3.46 -23.82 5.56
N PHE A 45 -4.68 -24.07 5.08
CA PHE A 45 -5.77 -24.56 5.93
C PHE A 45 -5.42 -25.90 6.59
N GLU A 46 -4.71 -26.78 5.88
CA GLU A 46 -4.24 -28.05 6.42
C GLU A 46 -3.23 -27.92 7.57
N ASP A 47 -2.55 -26.77 7.69
CA ASP A 47 -1.53 -26.52 8.72
C ASP A 47 -2.09 -25.85 9.98
N ILE A 48 -3.35 -25.43 9.97
CA ILE A 48 -4.04 -24.87 11.15
C ILE A 48 -4.46 -26.04 12.05
N LYS A 49 -3.86 -26.15 13.24
CA LYS A 49 -4.05 -27.31 14.15
C LYS A 49 -4.81 -26.97 15.42
N SER A 50 -5.16 -25.71 15.65
CA SER A 50 -5.86 -25.27 16.85
C SER A 50 -6.86 -24.15 16.57
N GLN A 51 -7.82 -23.98 17.49
CA GLN A 51 -8.78 -22.88 17.43
C GLN A 51 -8.08 -21.52 17.46
N ALA A 52 -7.07 -21.35 18.32
CA ALA A 52 -6.34 -20.09 18.41
C ALA A 52 -5.61 -19.71 17.11
N GLU A 53 -5.06 -20.70 16.39
CA GLU A 53 -4.48 -20.47 15.06
C GLU A 53 -5.53 -20.15 14.02
N LEU A 54 -6.69 -20.81 14.06
CA LEU A 54 -7.82 -20.53 13.17
C LEU A 54 -8.35 -19.10 13.39
N ASP A 55 -8.54 -18.70 14.64
CA ASP A 55 -9.03 -17.36 14.99
C ASP A 55 -8.06 -16.28 14.48
N LYS A 56 -6.75 -16.50 14.66
CA LYS A 56 -5.72 -15.59 14.13
C LYS A 56 -5.74 -15.54 12.61
N ALA A 57 -5.90 -16.69 11.94
CA ALA A 57 -5.97 -16.77 10.48
C ALA A 57 -7.19 -16.01 9.94
N VAL A 58 -8.37 -16.24 10.52
CA VAL A 58 -9.62 -15.58 10.10
C VAL A 58 -9.53 -14.06 10.34
N ALA A 59 -9.05 -13.63 11.51
CA ALA A 59 -8.89 -12.20 11.80
C ALA A 59 -7.92 -11.51 10.83
N ALA A 60 -6.83 -12.18 10.46
CA ALA A 60 -5.88 -11.65 9.48
C ALA A 60 -6.49 -11.55 8.07
N LEU A 61 -7.24 -12.56 7.62
CA LEU A 61 -7.93 -12.54 6.33
C LEU A 61 -9.05 -11.49 6.28
N ASP A 62 -9.84 -11.35 7.35
CA ASP A 62 -10.89 -10.34 7.47
C ASP A 62 -10.31 -8.92 7.35
N ALA A 63 -9.24 -8.65 8.11
CA ALA A 63 -8.54 -7.37 8.05
C ALA A 63 -8.01 -7.08 6.64
N ALA A 64 -7.39 -8.07 5.99
CA ALA A 64 -6.84 -7.91 4.64
C ALA A 64 -7.94 -7.72 3.57
N LEU A 65 -9.08 -8.42 3.70
CA LEU A 65 -10.24 -8.24 2.85
C LEU A 65 -10.75 -6.81 2.94
N PHE A 66 -11.01 -6.31 4.15
CA PHE A 66 -11.59 -4.98 4.32
C PHE A 66 -10.61 -3.83 4.08
N ASP A 67 -9.31 -4.04 4.29
CA ASP A 67 -8.28 -3.12 3.85
C ASP A 67 -8.28 -2.98 2.31
N SER A 68 -8.36 -4.11 1.57
CA SER A 68 -8.47 -4.06 0.10
C SER A 68 -9.79 -3.43 -0.38
N TYR A 69 -10.89 -3.66 0.32
CA TYR A 69 -12.19 -3.01 0.10
C TYR A 69 -12.09 -1.49 0.28
N ASN A 70 -11.48 -1.03 1.37
CA ASN A 70 -11.33 0.38 1.70
C ASN A 70 -10.42 1.11 0.70
N ARG A 71 -9.36 0.45 0.22
CA ARG A 71 -8.42 1.01 -0.76
C ARG A 71 -8.81 0.78 -2.22
N CYS A 72 -9.91 0.09 -2.48
CA CYS A 72 -10.35 -0.28 -3.83
C CYS A 72 -9.34 -1.10 -4.62
N GLU A 73 -8.64 -2.00 -3.96
CA GLU A 73 -7.73 -2.96 -4.60
C GLU A 73 -8.51 -4.18 -5.08
N LEU A 74 -9.26 -3.99 -6.17
CA LEU A 74 -10.28 -4.93 -6.61
C LEU A 74 -9.74 -6.33 -6.92
N GLU A 75 -8.52 -6.45 -7.45
CA GLU A 75 -7.90 -7.77 -7.69
C GLU A 75 -7.59 -8.50 -6.38
N LYS A 76 -7.05 -7.78 -5.38
CA LYS A 76 -6.77 -8.32 -4.04
C LYS A 76 -8.09 -8.68 -3.35
N PHE A 77 -9.08 -7.78 -3.39
CA PHE A 77 -10.43 -8.03 -2.87
C PHE A 77 -11.06 -9.29 -3.47
N ALA A 78 -11.04 -9.42 -4.80
CA ALA A 78 -11.60 -10.57 -5.49
C ALA A 78 -10.90 -11.88 -5.10
N SER A 79 -9.61 -11.84 -4.78
CA SER A 79 -8.84 -13.06 -4.44
C SER A 79 -9.32 -13.76 -3.17
N PHE A 80 -10.03 -13.07 -2.28
CA PHE A 80 -10.60 -13.64 -1.05
C PHE A 80 -11.89 -14.43 -1.27
N PHE A 81 -12.49 -14.40 -2.46
CA PHE A 81 -13.76 -15.07 -2.75
C PHE A 81 -13.58 -16.25 -3.70
N ALA A 82 -14.37 -17.31 -3.46
CA ALA A 82 -14.57 -18.38 -4.42
C ALA A 82 -15.19 -17.84 -5.71
N GLU A 83 -14.93 -18.50 -6.84
CA GLU A 83 -15.42 -18.05 -8.15
C GLU A 83 -16.96 -17.99 -8.20
N ASP A 84 -17.61 -18.93 -7.51
CA ASP A 84 -19.07 -19.14 -7.40
C ASP A 84 -19.69 -18.52 -6.14
N VAL A 85 -19.02 -17.56 -5.49
CA VAL A 85 -19.56 -16.89 -4.29
C VAL A 85 -20.99 -16.36 -4.52
N GLU A 86 -21.87 -16.59 -3.56
CA GLU A 86 -23.20 -15.99 -3.51
C GLU A 86 -23.25 -14.93 -2.41
N PHE A 87 -23.59 -13.70 -2.78
CA PHE A 87 -23.71 -12.59 -1.83
C PHE A 87 -25.16 -12.10 -1.77
N TYR A 88 -25.74 -12.12 -0.56
CA TYR A 88 -27.12 -11.73 -0.32
C TYR A 88 -27.16 -10.36 0.35
N HIS A 89 -27.57 -9.33 -0.39
CA HIS A 89 -27.71 -7.96 0.09
C HIS A 89 -29.17 -7.71 0.52
N ASP A 90 -29.36 -7.11 1.70
CA ASP A 90 -30.68 -6.78 2.27
C ASP A 90 -31.60 -5.97 1.32
N GLN A 91 -31.05 -5.01 0.58
CA GLN A 91 -31.78 -4.19 -0.39
C GLN A 91 -31.57 -4.62 -1.85
N GLY A 92 -30.39 -5.14 -2.19
CA GLY A 92 -30.01 -5.46 -3.57
C GLY A 92 -30.38 -6.87 -4.04
N GLY A 93 -30.78 -7.74 -3.13
CA GLY A 93 -31.01 -9.15 -3.42
C GLY A 93 -29.69 -9.92 -3.64
N VAL A 94 -29.77 -11.01 -4.39
CA VAL A 94 -28.64 -11.92 -4.61
C VAL A 94 -27.70 -11.42 -5.71
N THR A 95 -26.39 -11.52 -5.46
CA THR A 95 -25.30 -11.34 -6.43
C THR A 95 -24.56 -12.67 -6.57
N LEU A 96 -24.47 -13.18 -7.79
CA LEU A 96 -23.88 -14.49 -8.07
C LEU A 96 -22.53 -14.34 -8.77
N GLY A 97 -21.50 -14.93 -8.18
CA GLY A 97 -20.16 -15.02 -8.72
C GLY A 97 -19.26 -13.84 -8.34
N ARG A 98 -17.97 -14.15 -8.25
CA ARG A 98 -16.92 -13.21 -7.81
C ARG A 98 -16.83 -11.95 -8.68
N ALA A 99 -16.99 -12.10 -10.00
CA ALA A 99 -16.92 -10.98 -10.93
C ALA A 99 -18.06 -9.98 -10.66
N ALA A 100 -19.30 -10.46 -10.53
CA ALA A 100 -20.45 -9.63 -10.25
C ALA A 100 -20.36 -8.94 -8.87
N LEU A 101 -19.87 -9.67 -7.86
CA LEU A 101 -19.60 -9.10 -6.53
C LEU A 101 -18.56 -7.97 -6.61
N THR A 102 -17.44 -8.21 -7.29
CA THR A 102 -16.36 -7.22 -7.43
C THR A 102 -16.82 -5.96 -8.17
N ASP A 103 -17.60 -6.12 -9.25
CA ASP A 103 -18.18 -5.00 -9.99
C ASP A 103 -19.20 -4.21 -9.15
N SER A 104 -19.98 -4.90 -8.31
CA SER A 104 -20.91 -4.25 -7.39
C SER A 104 -20.16 -3.37 -6.37
N VAL A 105 -19.03 -3.84 -5.84
CA VAL A 105 -18.18 -3.09 -4.90
C VAL A 105 -17.55 -1.89 -5.62
N LYS A 106 -16.97 -2.10 -6.80
CA LYS A 106 -16.42 -1.01 -7.62
C LYS A 106 -17.45 0.10 -7.87
N LYS A 107 -18.69 -0.27 -8.22
CA LYS A 107 -19.74 0.69 -8.56
C LYS A 107 -20.28 1.44 -7.35
N ASN A 108 -20.47 0.75 -6.23
CA ASN A 108 -21.28 1.24 -5.12
C ASN A 108 -20.48 1.65 -3.89
N ILE A 109 -19.28 1.10 -3.70
CA ILE A 109 -18.48 1.32 -2.49
C ILE A 109 -17.30 2.24 -2.76
N CYS A 110 -16.59 2.02 -3.87
CA CYS A 110 -15.32 2.68 -4.09
C CYS A 110 -15.41 4.21 -4.08
N GLY A 111 -14.70 4.83 -3.13
CA GLY A 111 -14.71 6.28 -2.90
C GLY A 111 -15.98 6.81 -2.23
N LYS A 112 -16.86 5.95 -1.71
CA LYS A 112 -18.14 6.32 -1.09
C LYS A 112 -18.30 5.85 0.35
N VAL A 113 -17.77 4.67 0.67
CA VAL A 113 -17.91 4.03 1.99
C VAL A 113 -16.56 3.46 2.41
N THR A 114 -16.30 3.52 3.71
CA THR A 114 -15.19 2.83 4.38
C THR A 114 -15.75 1.98 5.50
N ARG A 115 -15.14 0.83 5.76
CA ARG A 115 -15.44 -0.01 6.92
C ARG A 115 -14.33 0.12 7.95
N GLU A 116 -14.74 0.31 9.20
CA GLU A 116 -13.86 0.29 10.37
C GLU A 116 -14.29 -0.85 11.30
N LEU A 117 -13.32 -1.45 11.98
CA LEU A 117 -13.56 -2.42 13.04
C LEU A 117 -13.65 -1.66 14.37
N HIS A 118 -14.73 -1.87 15.12
CA HIS A 118 -14.91 -1.32 16.46
C HIS A 118 -14.87 -2.44 17.49
N ASP A 119 -14.06 -2.26 18.54
CA ASP A 119 -13.88 -3.18 19.65
C ASP A 119 -14.90 -2.84 20.76
N ASP A 120 -16.17 -3.16 20.53
CA ASP A 120 -17.26 -2.95 21.52
C ASP A 120 -17.45 -4.17 22.44
#